data_AF-A0A7Y2EA00-F1
#
_entry.id   AF-A0A7Y2EA00-F1
#
_cell.length_a   1.000
_cell.length_b   1.000
_cell.length_c   1.000
_cell.angle_alpha   90.00
_cell.angle_beta   90.00
_cell.angle_gamma   90.00
#
_symmetry.space_group_name_H-M   'P 1'
#
loop_
_entity.id
_entity.type
_entity.pdbx_description
1 polymer ?
#
loop_
_entity_poly.entity_id
_entity_poly.type
_entity_poly.pdbx_seq_one_letter_code
_entity_poly.pdbx_strand_id
1 'polypeptide(L)'
;MERHQLTPLIEALLFCADQPLTIRALVKAVADPDVDKTDVKAVLEALRENYEHAGRGFELTRLGNGYQILTRARYAPMIENMLKTR
;
A
#
# COMPACT_ATOMS: atom_id res chain seq x y z
N MET A 1 -12.10 -7.44 -14.44
CA MET A 1 -12.33 -6.10 -13.82
C MET A 1 -11.79 -5.04 -14.78
N GLU A 2 -12.35 -3.83 -14.88
CA GLU A 2 -11.68 -2.80 -15.68
C GLU A 2 -10.35 -2.41 -15.03
N ARG A 3 -9.27 -2.34 -15.81
CA ARG A 3 -7.91 -2.14 -15.30
C ARG A 3 -7.75 -0.83 -14.49
N HIS A 4 -8.62 0.15 -14.72
CA HIS A 4 -8.67 1.40 -13.97
C HIS A 4 -9.10 1.24 -12.50
N GLN A 5 -9.73 0.12 -12.13
CA GLN A 5 -10.20 -0.15 -10.75
C GLN A 5 -9.17 -0.91 -9.90
N LEU A 6 -8.15 -1.50 -10.52
CA LEU A 6 -7.19 -2.34 -9.80
C LEU A 6 -6.31 -1.53 -8.83
N THR A 7 -5.85 -0.35 -9.25
CA THR A 7 -5.04 0.55 -8.42
C THR A 7 -5.78 1.01 -7.15
N PRO A 8 -6.98 1.62 -7.24
CA PRO A 8 -7.70 2.05 -6.03
C PRO A 8 -8.11 0.86 -5.14
N LEU A 9 -8.37 -0.32 -5.71
CA LEU A 9 -8.64 -1.53 -4.93
C LEU A 9 -7.42 -1.97 -4.12
N ILE A 10 -6.24 -2.08 -4.74
CA ILE A 10 -5.00 -2.48 -4.05
C ILE A 10 -4.60 -1.46 -3.00
N GLU A 11 -4.75 -0.16 -3.29
CA GLU A 11 -4.56 0.91 -2.30
C GLU A 11 -5.47 0.74 -1.07
N ALA A 12 -6.77 0.49 -1.28
CA ALA A 12 -7.72 0.27 -0.19
C ALA A 12 -7.36 -0.98 0.64
N LEU A 13 -6.95 -2.08 -0.01
CA LEU A 13 -6.51 -3.30 0.68
C LEU A 13 -5.28 -3.04 1.56
N LEU A 14 -4.29 -2.31 1.04
CA LEU A 14 -3.08 -1.95 1.78
C LEU A 14 -3.37 -0.99 2.93
N PHE A 15 -4.31 -0.07 2.75
CA PHE A 15 -4.72 0.88 3.78
C PHE A 15 -5.43 0.20 4.96
N CYS A 16 -6.28 -0.79 4.68
CA CYS A 16 -7.01 -1.53 5.71
C CYS A 16 -6.16 -2.59 6.43
N ALA A 17 -5.01 -2.97 5.88
CA ALA A 17 -4.18 -4.04 6.43
C ALA A 17 -3.43 -3.60 7.70
N ASP A 18 -3.55 -4.39 8.75
CA ASP A 18 -2.80 -4.26 10.01
C ASP A 18 -1.38 -4.86 9.92
N GLN A 19 -1.14 -5.71 8.92
CA GLN A 19 0.13 -6.40 8.66
C GLN A 19 0.56 -6.26 7.19
N PRO A 20 1.86 -6.42 6.88
CA PRO A 20 2.34 -6.38 5.49
C PRO A 20 1.64 -7.41 4.59
N LEU A 21 1.08 -6.97 3.47
CA LEU A 21 0.43 -7.83 2.49
C LEU A 21 1.41 -8.34 1.43
N THR A 22 1.48 -9.65 1.26
CA THR A 22 2.26 -10.26 0.18
C THR A 22 1.56 -10.09 -1.16
N ILE A 23 2.32 -10.11 -2.27
CA ILE A 23 1.75 -10.12 -3.64
C ILE A 23 0.76 -11.27 -3.80
N ARG A 24 1.06 -12.45 -3.22
CA ARG A 24 0.16 -13.62 -3.29
C ARG A 24 -1.17 -13.36 -2.57
N ALA A 25 -1.13 -12.67 -1.42
CA ALA A 25 -2.33 -12.30 -0.68
C ALA A 25 -3.16 -11.27 -1.47
N LEU A 26 -2.52 -10.27 -2.08
CA LEU A 26 -3.18 -9.28 -2.92
C LEU A 26 -3.86 -9.91 -4.14
N VAL A 27 -3.16 -10.77 -4.91
CA VAL A 27 -3.77 -11.51 -6.04
C VAL A 27 -4.99 -12.31 -5.58
N LYS A 28 -4.88 -13.01 -4.44
CA LYS A 28 -6.00 -13.78 -3.87
C LYS A 28 -7.16 -12.89 -3.46
N ALA A 29 -6.90 -11.73 -2.87
CA ALA A 29 -7.93 -10.79 -2.40
C ALA A 29 -8.66 -10.09 -3.55
N VAL A 30 -7.95 -9.78 -4.65
CA VAL A 30 -8.55 -9.21 -5.86
C VAL A 30 -9.54 -10.20 -6.49
N ALA A 31 -9.27 -11.50 -6.39
CA ALA A 31 -10.16 -12.58 -6.83
C ALA A 31 -10.61 -12.48 -8.30
N ASP A 32 -9.76 -11.91 -9.15
CA ASP A 32 -9.97 -11.77 -10.59
C ASP A 32 -9.00 -12.70 -11.35
N PRO A 33 -9.50 -13.65 -12.18
CA PRO A 33 -8.66 -14.55 -12.97
C PRO A 33 -7.70 -13.85 -13.95
N ASP A 34 -8.04 -12.63 -14.38
CA ASP A 34 -7.25 -11.85 -15.34
C ASP A 34 -6.12 -11.05 -14.65
N VAL A 35 -6.06 -11.05 -13.31
CA VAL A 35 -5.05 -10.32 -12.54
C VAL A 35 -4.00 -11.28 -12.01
N ASP A 36 -2.76 -11.07 -12.43
CA ASP A 36 -1.64 -11.89 -11.99
C ASP A 36 -0.68 -11.14 -11.05
N LYS A 37 0.45 -11.80 -10.71
CA LYS A 37 1.48 -11.20 -9.85
C LYS A 37 2.18 -10.01 -10.51
N THR A 38 2.24 -9.98 -11.83
CA THR A 38 2.87 -8.91 -12.62
C THR A 38 2.02 -7.66 -12.57
N ASP A 39 0.70 -7.79 -12.71
CA ASP A 39 -0.25 -6.69 -12.56
C ASP A 39 -0.18 -6.05 -11.18
N VAL A 40 -0.21 -6.89 -10.13
CA VAL A 40 -0.10 -6.41 -8.75
C VAL A 40 1.23 -5.68 -8.52
N LYS A 41 2.35 -6.21 -9.05
CA LYS A 41 3.66 -5.52 -8.95
C LYS A 41 3.63 -4.17 -9.64
N ALA A 42 3.09 -4.08 -10.85
CA ALA A 42 3.00 -2.82 -11.58
C ALA A 42 2.18 -1.78 -10.80
N VAL A 43 1.07 -2.20 -10.17
CA VAL A 43 0.27 -1.31 -9.32
C VAL A 43 1.03 -0.86 -8.07
N LEU A 44 1.74 -1.76 -7.40
CA LEU A 44 2.55 -1.41 -6.22
C LEU A 44 3.63 -0.38 -6.56
N GLU A 45 4.33 -0.55 -7.67
CA GLU A 45 5.33 0.42 -8.13
C GLU A 45 4.69 1.76 -8.48
N ALA A 46 3.57 1.76 -9.20
CA ALA A 46 2.83 2.97 -9.54
C ALA A 46 2.33 3.72 -8.29
N LEU A 47 1.79 3.01 -7.29
CA LEU A 47 1.36 3.62 -6.01
C LEU A 47 2.54 4.26 -5.28
N ARG A 48 3.68 3.56 -5.22
CA ARG A 48 4.90 4.08 -4.59
C ARG A 48 5.36 5.37 -5.26
N GLU A 49 5.45 5.40 -6.59
CA GLU A 49 5.82 6.59 -7.37
C GLU A 49 4.83 7.73 -7.17
N ASN A 50 3.53 7.43 -7.20
CA ASN A 50 2.49 8.43 -6.98
C ASN A 50 2.57 9.07 -5.59
N TYR A 51 2.82 8.29 -4.53
CA TYR A 51 2.96 8.81 -3.17
C TYR A 51 4.21 9.67 -3.01
N GLU A 52 5.30 9.32 -3.70
CA GLU A 52 6.53 10.10 -3.71
C GLU A 52 6.33 11.42 -4.46
N HIS A 53 5.86 11.38 -5.71
CA HIS A 53 5.64 12.56 -6.53
C HIS A 53 4.61 13.53 -5.94
N ALA A 54 3.54 13.01 -5.33
CA ALA A 54 2.52 13.83 -4.68
C ALA A 54 2.93 14.35 -3.30
N GLY A 55 4.13 14.02 -2.79
CA GLY A 55 4.61 14.47 -1.48
C GLY A 55 3.73 14.03 -0.32
N ARG A 56 3.12 12.84 -0.39
CA ARG A 56 2.18 12.35 0.63
C ARG A 56 2.86 12.16 1.99
N GLY A 57 2.07 12.27 3.06
CA GLY A 57 2.51 12.07 4.45
C GLY A 57 2.84 10.61 4.82
N PHE A 58 2.45 9.68 3.95
CA PHE A 58 2.71 8.25 4.04
C PHE A 58 3.42 7.76 2.78
N GLU A 59 3.95 6.55 2.85
CA GLU A 59 4.70 5.89 1.79
C GLU A 59 4.39 4.38 1.77
N LEU A 60 4.56 3.77 0.59
CA LEU A 60 4.43 2.34 0.41
C LEU A 60 5.80 1.68 0.62
N THR A 61 5.93 0.90 1.68
CA THR A 61 7.20 0.28 2.09
C THR A 61 7.13 -1.22 1.94
N ARG A 62 8.22 -1.82 1.45
CA ARG A 62 8.41 -3.27 1.40
C ARG A 62 9.02 -3.77 2.71
N LEU A 63 8.32 -4.65 3.40
CA LEU A 63 8.75 -5.30 4.64
C LEU A 63 8.84 -6.80 4.41
N GLY A 64 10.06 -7.32 4.31
CA GLY A 64 10.32 -8.72 3.95
C GLY A 64 9.73 -9.07 2.57
N ASN A 65 8.73 -9.96 2.56
CA ASN A 65 8.00 -10.37 1.34
C ASN A 65 6.65 -9.65 1.15
N GLY A 66 6.31 -8.71 2.03
CA GLY A 66 5.05 -7.96 2.01
C GLY A 66 5.24 -6.46 1.76
N TYR A 67 4.12 -5.78 1.56
CA TYR A 67 4.01 -4.34 1.37
C TYR A 67 3.04 -3.76 2.39
N GLN A 68 3.34 -2.56 2.88
CA GLN A 68 2.50 -1.85 3.84
C GLN A 68 2.58 -0.34 3.61
N ILE A 69 1.47 0.36 3.84
CA ILE A 69 1.45 1.82 3.89
C ILE A 69 1.89 2.24 5.30
N LEU A 70 2.93 3.04 5.39
CA LEU A 70 3.45 3.58 6.65
C LEU A 70 3.52 5.11 6.57
N THR A 71 3.36 5.77 7.72
CA THR A 71 3.66 7.19 7.83
C THR A 71 5.15 7.42 7.66
N ARG A 72 5.53 8.49 6.96
CA ARG A 72 6.95 8.78 6.73
C ARG A 72 7.68 9.09 8.03
N ALA A 73 8.91 8.58 8.15
CA ALA A 73 9.72 8.68 9.37
C ALA A 73 9.88 10.11 9.90
N ARG A 74 9.94 11.12 9.01
CA ARG A 74 10.06 12.54 9.40
C ARG A 74 8.89 13.05 10.26
N TYR A 75 7.74 12.38 10.24
CA TYR A 75 6.56 12.74 11.04
C TYR A 75 6.45 11.95 12.36
N ALA A 76 7.35 10.99 12.61
CA ALA A 76 7.28 10.12 13.79
C ALA A 76 7.18 10.90 15.11
N PRO A 77 7.99 11.96 15.37
CA PRO A 77 7.90 12.70 16.64
C PRO A 77 6.52 13.32 16.90
N MET A 78 5.88 13.87 15.85
CA MET A 78 4.55 14.49 15.96
C MET A 78 3.46 13.45 16.22
N ILE A 79 3.54 12.30 15.54
CA ILE A 79 2.58 11.20 15.68
C ILE A 79 2.68 10.58 17.07
N GLU A 80 3.90 10.32 17.56
CA GLU A 80 4.12 9.78 18.91
C GLU A 80 3.52 10.68 19.99
N ASN A 81 3.70 12.00 19.86
CA ASN A 81 3.12 12.96 20.79
C ASN A 81 1.58 12.92 20.76
N MET A 82 0.96 12.87 19.58
CA MET A 82 -0.49 12.74 19.45
C MET A 82 -1.03 11.47 20.10
N LEU A 83 -0.35 10.33 19.93
CA LEU A 83 -0.78 9.04 20.46
C LEU A 83 -0.64 8.95 21.98
N LYS A 84 0.32 9.65 22.60
CA LYS A 84 0.48 9.72 24.06
C LYS A 84 -0.62 10.52 24.77
N THR A 85 -1.30 11.40 24.06
CA THR A 85 -2.37 12.27 24.61
C THR A 85 -3.76 11.67 24.45
N ARG A 86 -3.87 10.44 23.93
CA ARG A 86 -5.13 9.68 23.82
C ARG A 86 -5.37 8.75 25.00
#